data_AF-A0A651E9K5-F1
#
_entry.id   AF-A0A651E9K5-F1
#
_cell.length_a   1.000
_cell.length_b   1.000
_cell.length_c   1.000
_cell.angle_alpha   90.00
_cell.angle_beta   90.00
_cell.angle_gamma   90.00
#
_symmetry.space_group_name_H-M   'P 1'
#
loop_
_entity.id
_entity.type
_entity.pdbx_description
1 polymer ?
#
loop_
_entity_poly.entity_id
_entity_poly.type
_entity_poly.pdbx_seq_one_letter_code
_entity_poly.pdbx_strand_id
1 'polypeptide(L)'
;MSGMRRGDRRDSSYDHSVQYPKSRPSEPLSAHESKQLLMTLRAQKQELEQKVQQTEQQAEQAHQLYLKEQEQYQTTLTLYQDEKTNHQSTLTRYQDVQQKYQSTITLYQEAQTQVTSYLALYDQEKARSQELVIQLETVQSERDQYLTLYNEAQTQLTFERRSKAGIKGWETRRKRENERLKQEIGEMTALLHDSLSREDTAIGNMEDLAHRMDRIQSLVNSVQDGTDDTPIGLVQKFKRIWQAIQEIIAE
;
A
#
# COMPACT_ATOMS: atom_id res chain seq x y z
N MET A 1 155.24 -3.88 43.11
CA MET A 1 154.70 -2.51 43.06
C MET A 1 153.99 -2.23 44.36
N SER A 2 154.06 -0.97 44.80
CA SER A 2 153.34 -0.30 45.90
C SER A 2 152.02 -0.97 46.31
N GLY A 3 151.68 -1.14 47.58
CA GLY A 3 151.87 -0.23 48.69
C GLY A 3 150.50 0.29 49.10
N MET A 4 149.99 -0.11 50.27
CA MET A 4 149.05 0.68 51.08
C MET A 4 148.96 0.10 52.50
N ARG A 5 149.09 1.00 53.47
CA ARG A 5 149.16 0.78 54.92
C ARG A 5 147.77 0.91 55.57
N ARG A 6 147.75 0.47 56.83
CA ARG A 6 146.77 0.72 57.92
C ARG A 6 145.58 -0.21 57.83
N GLY A 7 145.22 -0.95 58.86
CA GLY A 7 145.40 -0.78 60.30
C GLY A 7 144.15 -1.42 60.90
N ASP A 8 144.23 -1.91 62.14
CA ASP A 8 143.12 -2.55 62.85
C ASP A 8 142.70 -3.93 62.30
N ARG A 9 143.43 -4.97 62.73
CA ARG A 9 142.85 -6.30 62.90
C ARG A 9 141.82 -6.24 64.03
N ARG A 10 140.61 -5.78 63.72
CA ARG A 10 139.43 -6.03 64.55
C ARG A 10 138.91 -7.42 64.18
N ASP A 11 138.87 -8.28 65.19
CA ASP A 11 138.44 -9.66 65.05
C ASP A 11 136.96 -9.73 64.62
N SER A 12 136.63 -10.76 63.85
CA SER A 12 135.32 -11.07 63.27
C SER A 12 134.18 -11.18 64.31
N SER A 13 134.50 -11.17 65.60
CA SER A 13 133.55 -11.21 66.70
C SER A 13 132.97 -9.83 67.09
N TYR A 14 133.55 -8.71 66.62
CA TYR A 14 133.12 -7.37 67.05
C TYR A 14 131.97 -6.80 66.20
N ASP A 15 131.96 -7.03 64.89
CA ASP A 15 130.93 -6.47 63.98
C ASP A 15 129.53 -7.07 64.21
N HIS A 16 129.43 -8.32 64.64
CA HIS A 16 128.14 -8.94 65.01
C HIS A 16 127.53 -8.35 66.29
N SER A 17 128.32 -7.69 67.14
CA SER A 17 127.83 -7.09 68.39
C SER A 17 127.27 -5.67 68.23
N VAL A 18 127.55 -5.02 67.08
CA VAL A 18 127.15 -3.64 66.79
C VAL A 18 125.87 -3.59 65.95
N GLN A 19 125.67 -4.53 65.02
CA GLN A 19 124.44 -4.61 64.21
C GLN A 19 123.26 -5.26 64.95
N TYR A 20 123.53 -6.13 65.93
CA TYR A 20 122.55 -6.66 66.86
C TYR A 20 123.09 -6.45 68.28
N PRO A 21 122.81 -5.29 68.90
CA PRO A 21 123.18 -5.11 70.30
C PRO A 21 122.51 -6.24 71.08
N LYS A 22 123.30 -7.17 71.62
CA LYS A 22 122.80 -8.13 72.60
C LYS A 22 122.31 -7.27 73.75
N SER A 23 121.00 -7.08 73.82
CA SER A 23 120.34 -6.52 74.97
C SER A 23 120.89 -7.25 76.19
N ARG A 24 121.33 -6.47 77.20
CA ARG A 24 121.61 -7.05 78.52
C ARG A 24 120.45 -7.99 78.85
N PRO A 25 120.70 -9.20 79.39
CA PRO A 25 119.59 -10.05 79.83
C PRO A 25 118.76 -9.18 80.74
N SER A 26 117.54 -8.86 80.32
CA SER A 26 116.62 -8.08 81.14
C SER A 26 116.52 -8.87 82.43
N GLU A 27 116.87 -8.24 83.56
CA GLU A 27 116.67 -8.85 84.87
C GLU A 27 115.27 -9.47 84.88
N PRO A 28 115.11 -10.72 85.35
CA PRO A 28 113.81 -11.34 85.38
C PRO A 28 112.90 -10.37 86.11
N LEU A 29 111.88 -9.87 85.39
CA LEU A 29 110.87 -8.96 85.91
C LEU A 29 110.58 -9.37 87.35
N SER A 30 110.70 -8.41 88.28
CA SER A 30 110.32 -8.65 89.67
C SER A 30 109.01 -9.43 89.67
N ALA A 31 108.87 -10.45 90.52
CA ALA A 31 107.68 -11.31 90.51
C ALA A 31 106.35 -10.51 90.56
N HIS A 32 106.42 -9.25 91.02
CA HIS A 32 105.35 -8.28 90.97
C HIS A 32 105.08 -7.68 89.56
N GLU A 33 106.11 -7.28 88.80
CA GLU A 33 105.98 -6.67 87.47
C GLU A 33 105.55 -7.68 86.41
N SER A 34 106.06 -8.92 86.46
CA SER A 34 105.58 -10.01 85.59
C SER A 34 104.12 -10.37 85.88
N LYS A 35 103.72 -10.33 87.15
CA LYS A 35 102.32 -10.49 87.56
C LYS A 35 101.42 -9.36 87.07
N GLN A 36 101.90 -8.10 87.11
CA GLN A 36 101.18 -6.96 86.54
C GLN A 36 101.04 -7.08 85.02
N LEU A 37 102.09 -7.46 84.30
CA LEU A 37 102.06 -7.66 82.84
C LEU A 37 101.13 -8.81 82.42
N LEU A 38 101.11 -9.91 83.18
CA LEU A 38 100.17 -11.01 82.96
C LEU A 38 98.73 -10.60 83.28
N MET A 39 98.52 -9.74 84.28
CA MET A 39 97.20 -9.17 84.56
C MET A 39 96.74 -8.24 83.44
N THR A 40 97.60 -7.37 82.90
CA THR A 40 97.25 -6.48 81.78
C THR A 40 97.03 -7.25 80.48
N LEU A 41 97.85 -8.27 80.17
CA LEU A 41 97.63 -9.14 79.01
C LEU A 41 96.35 -9.96 79.14
N ARG A 42 95.99 -10.44 80.34
CA ARG A 42 94.70 -11.09 80.58
C ARG A 42 93.53 -10.11 80.41
N ALA A 43 93.66 -8.88 80.90
CA ALA A 43 92.65 -7.85 80.73
C ALA A 43 92.48 -7.46 79.25
N GLN A 44 93.57 -7.27 78.50
CA GLN A 44 93.55 -7.00 77.06
C GLN A 44 92.98 -8.18 76.25
N LYS A 45 93.32 -9.42 76.63
CA LYS A 45 92.73 -10.61 76.03
C LYS A 45 91.22 -10.67 76.27
N GLN A 46 90.76 -10.43 77.50
CA GLN A 46 89.33 -10.38 77.83
C GLN A 46 88.61 -9.25 77.10
N GLU A 47 89.24 -8.08 76.97
CA GLU A 47 88.67 -6.93 76.23
C GLU A 47 88.60 -7.22 74.72
N LEU A 48 89.61 -7.88 74.16
CA LEU A 48 89.59 -8.34 72.77
C LEU A 48 88.54 -9.42 72.54
N GLU A 49 88.42 -10.40 73.43
CA GLU A 49 87.37 -11.43 73.37
C GLU A 49 85.98 -10.80 73.42
N GLN A 50 85.76 -9.79 74.28
CA GLN A 50 84.51 -9.03 74.32
C GLN A 50 84.26 -8.23 73.03
N LYS A 51 85.29 -7.58 72.46
CA LYS A 51 85.17 -6.85 71.19
C LYS A 51 84.87 -7.78 70.02
N VAL A 52 85.51 -8.95 69.97
CA VAL A 52 85.23 -9.97 68.96
C VAL A 52 83.78 -10.45 69.09
N GLN A 53 83.33 -10.78 70.29
CA GLN A 53 81.92 -11.18 70.52
C GLN A 53 80.92 -10.08 70.12
N GLN A 54 81.20 -8.81 70.46
CA GLN A 54 80.33 -7.70 70.06
C GLN A 54 80.31 -7.49 68.55
N THR A 55 81.46 -7.59 67.88
CA THR A 55 81.54 -7.42 66.42
C THR A 55 80.91 -8.59 65.67
N GLU A 56 81.04 -9.82 66.18
CA GLU A 56 80.33 -11.01 65.66
C GLU A 56 78.81 -10.82 65.78
N GLN A 57 78.31 -10.40 66.95
CA GLN A 57 76.89 -10.12 67.14
C GLN A 57 76.38 -9.01 66.21
N GLN A 58 77.16 -7.94 66.03
CA GLN A 58 76.82 -6.86 65.09
C GLN A 58 76.82 -7.35 63.63
N ALA A 59 77.77 -8.19 63.24
CA ALA A 59 77.83 -8.77 61.90
C ALA A 59 76.64 -9.70 61.64
N GLU A 60 76.25 -10.53 62.62
CA GLU A 60 75.06 -11.37 62.55
C GLU A 60 73.78 -10.55 62.42
N GLN A 61 73.63 -9.48 63.21
CA GLN A 61 72.48 -8.57 63.11
C GLN A 61 72.42 -7.88 61.74
N ALA A 62 73.55 -7.37 61.25
CA ALA A 62 73.63 -6.76 59.93
C ALA A 62 73.29 -7.76 58.80
N HIS A 63 73.76 -9.00 58.91
CA HIS A 63 73.44 -10.05 57.95
C HIS A 63 71.95 -10.40 57.96
N GLN A 64 71.32 -10.50 59.12
CA GLN A 64 69.87 -10.73 59.24
C GLN A 64 69.05 -9.58 58.64
N LEU A 65 69.49 -8.33 58.85
CA LEU A 65 68.84 -7.17 58.24
C LEU A 65 68.94 -7.21 56.71
N TYR A 66 70.13 -7.53 56.18
CA TYR A 66 70.34 -7.67 54.75
C TYR A 66 69.45 -8.75 54.12
N LEU A 67 69.32 -9.92 54.76
CA LEU A 67 68.44 -10.99 54.27
C LEU A 67 66.97 -10.54 54.23
N LYS A 68 66.50 -9.86 55.28
CA LYS A 68 65.13 -9.31 55.33
C LYS A 68 64.91 -8.28 54.22
N GLU A 69 65.88 -7.41 53.99
CA GLU A 69 65.79 -6.40 52.93
C GLU A 69 65.76 -7.05 51.54
N GLN A 70 66.54 -8.11 51.33
CA GLN A 70 66.52 -8.90 50.10
C GLN A 70 65.16 -9.58 49.87
N GLU A 71 64.56 -10.17 50.91
CA GLU A 71 63.21 -10.74 50.86
C GLU A 71 62.14 -9.68 50.55
N GLN A 72 62.23 -8.51 51.19
CA GLN A 72 61.31 -7.39 50.94
C GLN A 72 61.44 -6.88 49.50
N TYR A 73 62.66 -6.80 48.97
CA TYR A 73 62.88 -6.39 47.60
C TYR A 73 62.27 -7.39 46.61
N GLN A 74 62.45 -8.70 46.85
CA GLN A 74 61.86 -9.74 46.02
C GLN A 74 60.33 -9.72 46.04
N THR A 75 59.73 -9.57 47.22
CA THR A 75 58.27 -9.48 47.34
C THR A 75 57.70 -8.23 46.66
N THR A 76 58.42 -7.10 46.72
CA THR A 76 58.03 -5.87 46.01
C THR A 76 58.08 -6.06 44.50
N LEU A 77 59.11 -6.75 43.98
CA LEU A 77 59.20 -7.07 42.56
C LEU A 77 58.06 -7.96 42.08
N THR A 78 57.68 -8.98 42.84
CA THR A 78 56.55 -9.85 42.47
C THR A 78 55.23 -9.08 42.45
N LEU A 79 54.97 -8.25 43.46
CA LEU A 79 53.76 -7.42 43.50
C LEU A 79 53.68 -6.46 42.32
N TYR A 80 54.80 -5.85 41.94
CA TYR A 80 54.85 -4.96 40.78
C TYR A 80 54.56 -5.71 39.45
N GLN A 81 55.07 -6.93 39.31
CA GLN A 81 54.76 -7.76 38.13
C GLN A 81 53.29 -8.16 38.08
N ASP A 82 52.71 -8.54 39.22
CA ASP A 82 51.28 -8.85 39.35
C ASP A 82 50.41 -7.63 39.03
N GLU A 83 50.80 -6.45 39.51
CA GLU A 83 50.08 -5.21 39.20
C GLU A 83 50.15 -4.86 37.71
N LYS A 84 51.30 -5.07 37.07
CA LYS A 84 51.48 -4.88 35.62
C LYS A 84 50.59 -5.82 34.81
N THR A 85 50.51 -7.10 35.19
CA THR A 85 49.64 -8.06 34.50
C THR A 85 48.16 -7.74 34.71
N ASN A 86 47.77 -7.31 35.93
CA ASN A 86 46.41 -6.85 36.23
C ASN A 86 46.03 -5.62 35.41
N HIS A 87 46.92 -4.64 35.28
CA HIS A 87 46.71 -3.47 34.42
C HIS A 87 46.51 -3.88 32.96
N GLN A 88 47.34 -4.78 32.45
CA GLN A 88 47.22 -5.26 31.09
C GLN A 88 45.90 -6.00 30.85
N SER A 89 45.48 -6.85 31.79
CA SER A 89 44.17 -7.52 31.76
C SER A 89 43.00 -6.53 31.75
N THR A 90 43.08 -5.48 32.59
CA THR A 90 42.06 -4.43 32.66
C THR A 90 41.95 -3.65 31.35
N LEU A 91 43.09 -3.35 30.72
CA LEU A 91 43.14 -2.66 29.44
C LEU A 91 42.49 -3.48 28.32
N THR A 92 42.79 -4.79 28.25
CA THR A 92 42.13 -5.70 27.31
C THR A 92 40.62 -5.73 27.53
N ARG A 93 40.17 -5.84 28.79
CA ARG A 93 38.74 -5.85 29.11
C ARG A 93 38.05 -4.55 28.70
N TYR A 94 38.72 -3.41 28.84
CA TYR A 94 38.19 -2.12 28.40
C TYR A 94 38.04 -2.07 26.87
N GLN A 95 39.04 -2.56 26.13
CA GLN A 95 38.98 -2.63 24.67
C GLN A 95 37.84 -3.53 24.18
N ASP A 96 37.65 -4.69 24.81
CA ASP A 96 36.54 -5.60 24.49
C ASP A 96 35.18 -4.94 24.72
N VAL A 97 35.02 -4.21 25.82
CA VAL A 97 33.78 -3.47 26.12
C VAL A 97 33.57 -2.35 25.09
N GLN A 98 34.62 -1.66 24.69
CA GLN A 98 34.55 -0.60 23.68
C GLN A 98 34.11 -1.17 22.32
N GLN A 99 34.65 -2.32 21.91
CA GLN A 99 34.24 -3.01 20.68
C GLN A 99 32.77 -3.46 20.75
N LYS A 100 32.35 -4.06 21.87
CA LYS A 100 30.94 -4.45 22.08
C LYS A 100 30.00 -3.25 22.04
N TYR A 101 30.42 -2.12 22.59
CA TYR A 101 29.64 -0.89 22.55
C TYR A 101 29.49 -0.38 21.11
N GLN A 102 30.58 -0.36 20.34
CA GLN A 102 30.53 0.03 18.93
C GLN A 102 29.62 -0.89 18.11
N SER A 103 29.73 -2.22 18.28
CA SER A 103 28.86 -3.16 17.58
C SER A 103 27.38 -3.01 17.96
N THR A 104 27.09 -2.65 19.21
CA THR A 104 25.71 -2.37 19.64
C THR A 104 25.16 -1.12 18.96
N ILE A 105 25.98 -0.07 18.80
CA ILE A 105 25.58 1.14 18.08
C ILE A 105 25.27 0.82 16.61
N THR A 106 26.10 0.02 15.93
CA THR A 106 25.86 -0.33 14.53
C THR A 106 24.57 -1.12 14.36
N LEU A 107 24.31 -2.10 15.23
CA LEU A 107 23.06 -2.85 15.22
C LEU A 107 21.84 -1.96 15.45
N TYR A 108 21.94 -0.97 16.34
CA TYR A 108 20.86 -0.01 16.57
C TYR A 108 20.58 0.84 15.33
N GLN A 109 21.63 1.31 14.65
CA GLN A 109 21.50 2.07 13.40
C GLN A 109 20.88 1.22 12.29
N GLU A 110 21.32 -0.03 12.14
CA GLU A 110 20.74 -0.98 11.18
C GLU A 110 19.25 -1.20 11.47
N ALA A 111 18.86 -1.45 12.73
CA ALA A 111 17.46 -1.59 13.11
C ALA A 111 16.65 -0.33 12.79
N GLN A 112 17.22 0.86 13.02
CA GLN A 112 16.58 2.12 12.67
C GLN A 112 16.35 2.24 11.15
N THR A 113 17.35 1.90 10.34
CA THR A 113 17.21 1.90 8.87
C THR A 113 16.16 0.91 8.39
N GLN A 114 16.12 -0.29 8.99
CA GLN A 114 15.10 -1.28 8.68
C GLN A 114 13.70 -0.77 8.99
N VAL A 115 13.48 -0.18 10.17
CA VAL A 115 12.19 0.42 10.53
C VAL A 115 11.78 1.51 9.54
N THR A 116 12.70 2.40 9.14
CA THR A 116 12.38 3.43 8.14
C THR A 116 12.01 2.83 6.78
N SER A 117 12.67 1.74 6.36
CA SER A 117 12.33 1.04 5.11
C SER A 117 10.95 0.39 5.18
N TYR A 118 10.59 -0.22 6.31
CA TYR A 118 9.26 -0.82 6.52
C TYR A 118 8.14 0.23 6.49
N LEU A 119 8.37 1.40 7.09
CA LEU A 119 7.41 2.50 7.04
C LEU A 119 7.18 2.98 5.60
N ALA A 120 8.23 3.10 4.79
CA ALA A 120 8.10 3.48 3.39
C ALA A 120 7.29 2.44 2.58
N LEU A 121 7.53 1.14 2.79
CA LEU A 121 6.76 0.08 2.16
C LEU A 121 5.29 0.08 2.60
N TYR A 122 5.04 0.33 3.88
CA TYR A 122 3.68 0.45 4.41
C TYR A 122 2.93 1.63 3.77
N ASP A 123 3.57 2.79 3.65
CA ASP A 123 2.97 3.96 3.01
C ASP A 123 2.68 3.71 1.52
N GLN A 124 3.56 2.98 0.82
CA GLN A 124 3.32 2.56 -0.56
C GLN A 124 2.11 1.64 -0.69
N GLU A 125 2.00 0.61 0.15
CA GLU A 125 0.84 -0.30 0.13
C GLU A 125 -0.45 0.41 0.55
N LYS A 126 -0.37 1.38 1.47
CA LYS A 126 -1.49 2.23 1.82
C LYS A 126 -1.98 3.05 0.62
N ALA A 127 -1.08 3.67 -0.14
CA ALA A 127 -1.43 4.41 -1.34
C ALA A 127 -2.05 3.50 -2.41
N ARG A 128 -1.46 2.32 -2.64
CA ARG A 128 -2.01 1.31 -3.57
C ARG A 128 -3.41 0.85 -3.18
N SER A 129 -3.65 0.62 -1.89
CA SER A 129 -4.97 0.25 -1.36
C SER A 129 -5.99 1.36 -1.61
N GLN A 130 -5.62 2.63 -1.41
CA GLN A 130 -6.49 3.77 -1.71
C GLN A 130 -6.84 3.86 -3.20
N GLU A 131 -5.87 3.64 -4.10
CA GLU A 131 -6.14 3.59 -5.55
C GLU A 131 -7.11 2.47 -5.91
N LEU A 132 -6.97 1.29 -5.31
CA LEU A 132 -7.88 0.16 -5.49
C LEU A 132 -9.31 0.47 -5.03
N VAL A 133 -9.47 1.20 -3.91
CA VAL A 133 -10.79 1.65 -3.44
C VAL A 133 -11.42 2.60 -4.44
N ILE A 134 -10.67 3.57 -4.96
CA ILE A 134 -11.16 4.51 -5.99
C ILE A 134 -11.59 3.74 -7.24
N GLN A 135 -10.77 2.79 -7.71
CA GLN A 135 -11.13 1.96 -8.87
C GLN A 135 -12.42 1.16 -8.62
N LEU A 136 -12.58 0.58 -7.43
CA LEU A 136 -13.79 -0.15 -7.06
C LEU A 136 -15.02 0.75 -7.05
N GLU A 137 -14.92 1.96 -6.51
CA GLU A 137 -16.00 2.96 -6.54
C GLU A 137 -16.37 3.36 -7.97
N THR A 138 -15.37 3.57 -8.86
CA THR A 138 -15.63 3.90 -10.26
C THR A 138 -16.38 2.77 -10.97
N VAL A 139 -15.94 1.52 -10.82
CA VAL A 139 -16.61 0.35 -11.42
C VAL A 139 -18.03 0.17 -10.87
N GLN A 140 -18.24 0.43 -9.58
CA GLN A 140 -19.59 0.42 -9.00
C GLN A 140 -20.48 1.49 -9.63
N SER A 141 -19.97 2.70 -9.82
CA SER A 141 -20.71 3.79 -10.46
C SER A 141 -21.07 3.46 -11.92
N GLU A 142 -20.13 2.86 -12.67
CA GLU A 142 -20.37 2.41 -14.04
C GLU A 142 -21.41 1.30 -14.09
N ARG A 143 -21.31 0.30 -13.21
CA ARG A 143 -22.32 -0.76 -13.07
C ARG A 143 -23.71 -0.17 -12.86
N ASP A 144 -23.84 0.81 -11.98
CA ASP A 144 -25.13 1.43 -11.66
C ASP A 144 -25.69 2.23 -12.85
N GLN A 145 -24.82 2.91 -13.61
CA GLN A 145 -25.21 3.55 -14.87
C GLN A 145 -25.70 2.51 -15.89
N TYR A 146 -24.98 1.40 -16.07
CA TYR A 146 -25.40 0.32 -16.97
C TYR A 146 -26.75 -0.27 -16.56
N LEU A 147 -26.98 -0.50 -15.26
CA LEU A 147 -28.26 -0.99 -14.76
C LEU A 147 -29.40 -0.02 -15.05
N THR A 148 -29.18 1.29 -14.84
CA THR A 148 -30.16 2.32 -15.19
C THR A 148 -30.49 2.30 -16.69
N LEU A 149 -29.47 2.34 -17.55
CA LEU A 149 -29.66 2.31 -19.01
C LEU A 149 -30.35 1.03 -19.49
N TYR A 150 -30.01 -0.11 -18.91
CA TYR A 150 -30.65 -1.38 -19.21
C TYR A 150 -32.14 -1.36 -18.86
N ASN A 151 -32.48 -0.86 -17.67
CA ASN A 151 -33.88 -0.72 -17.24
C ASN A 151 -34.65 0.26 -18.13
N GLU A 152 -34.05 1.40 -18.48
CA GLU A 152 -34.62 2.36 -19.43
C GLU A 152 -34.91 1.71 -20.79
N ALA A 153 -33.93 1.01 -21.38
CA ALA A 153 -34.11 0.30 -22.64
C ALA A 153 -35.23 -0.75 -22.55
N GLN A 154 -35.32 -1.48 -21.44
CA GLN A 154 -36.39 -2.45 -21.20
C GLN A 154 -37.76 -1.76 -21.13
N THR A 155 -37.87 -0.63 -20.43
CA THR A 155 -39.12 0.14 -20.37
C THR A 155 -39.52 0.70 -21.74
N GLN A 156 -38.58 1.28 -22.50
CA GLN A 156 -38.81 1.76 -23.86
C GLN A 156 -39.31 0.65 -24.78
N LEU A 157 -38.68 -0.53 -24.73
CA LEU A 157 -39.10 -1.68 -25.52
C LEU A 157 -40.52 -2.13 -25.17
N THR A 158 -40.88 -2.14 -23.88
CA THR A 158 -42.26 -2.47 -23.47
C THR A 158 -43.27 -1.44 -23.96
N PHE A 159 -42.92 -0.15 -23.91
CA PHE A 159 -43.75 0.93 -24.42
C PHE A 159 -43.95 0.82 -25.93
N GLU A 160 -42.89 0.60 -26.70
CA GLU A 160 -42.98 0.41 -28.15
C GLU A 160 -43.85 -0.79 -28.53
N ARG A 161 -43.68 -1.91 -27.83
CA ARG A 161 -44.51 -3.12 -28.06
C ARG A 161 -45.99 -2.83 -27.81
N ARG A 162 -46.32 -2.10 -26.73
CA ARG A 162 -47.69 -1.66 -26.43
C ARG A 162 -48.23 -0.70 -27.48
N SER A 163 -47.43 0.28 -27.90
CA SER A 163 -47.81 1.25 -28.93
C SER A 163 -48.09 0.57 -30.28
N LYS A 164 -47.20 -0.32 -30.74
CA LYS A 164 -47.40 -1.11 -31.97
C LYS A 164 -48.66 -1.98 -31.91
N ALA A 165 -48.92 -2.63 -30.77
CA ALA A 165 -50.15 -3.38 -30.58
C ALA A 165 -51.39 -2.47 -30.62
N GLY A 166 -51.32 -1.28 -30.01
CA GLY A 166 -52.38 -0.27 -30.03
C GLY A 166 -52.69 0.25 -31.42
N ILE A 167 -51.67 0.62 -32.21
CA ILE A 167 -51.80 1.09 -33.60
C ILE A 167 -52.44 -0.01 -34.46
N LYS A 168 -51.95 -1.26 -34.36
CA LYS A 168 -52.52 -2.39 -35.10
C LYS A 168 -53.97 -2.64 -34.73
N GLY A 169 -54.32 -2.54 -33.45
CA GLY A 169 -55.69 -2.69 -32.97
C GLY A 169 -56.61 -1.57 -33.44
N TRP A 170 -56.13 -0.32 -33.46
CA TRP A 170 -56.87 0.82 -34.00
C TRP A 170 -57.10 0.69 -35.51
N GLU A 171 -56.07 0.34 -36.28
CA GLU A 171 -56.20 0.15 -37.73
C GLU A 171 -57.21 -0.95 -38.08
N THR A 172 -57.19 -2.06 -37.31
CA THR A 172 -58.13 -3.16 -37.50
C THR A 172 -59.57 -2.74 -37.19
N ARG A 173 -59.80 -1.96 -36.12
CA ARG A 173 -61.13 -1.41 -35.78
C ARG A 173 -61.61 -0.43 -36.84
N ARG A 174 -60.76 0.51 -37.25
CA ARG A 174 -61.06 1.51 -38.28
C ARG A 174 -61.42 0.85 -39.61
N LYS A 175 -60.69 -0.19 -40.03
CA LYS A 175 -60.95 -0.92 -41.28
C LYS A 175 -62.30 -1.64 -41.24
N ARG A 176 -62.65 -2.29 -40.12
CA ARG A 176 -63.97 -2.93 -39.94
C ARG A 176 -65.10 -1.92 -39.97
N GLU A 177 -64.95 -0.78 -39.30
CA GLU A 177 -65.96 0.28 -39.30
C GLU A 177 -66.14 0.88 -40.69
N ASN A 178 -65.05 1.15 -41.41
CA ASN A 178 -65.14 1.63 -42.80
C ASN A 178 -65.83 0.63 -43.72
N GLU A 179 -65.61 -0.67 -43.54
CA GLU A 179 -66.28 -1.69 -44.35
C GLU A 179 -67.79 -1.74 -44.05
N ARG A 180 -68.17 -1.63 -42.78
CA ARG A 180 -69.57 -1.50 -42.37
C ARG A 180 -70.22 -0.26 -42.97
N LEU A 181 -69.57 0.91 -42.85
CA LEU A 181 -70.08 2.17 -43.44
C LEU A 181 -70.22 2.07 -44.96
N LYS A 182 -69.31 1.41 -45.66
CA LYS A 182 -69.43 1.17 -47.11
C LYS A 182 -70.64 0.30 -47.45
N GLN A 183 -70.89 -0.75 -46.67
CA GLN A 183 -72.07 -1.61 -46.84
C GLN A 183 -73.35 -0.80 -46.62
N GLU A 184 -73.45 -0.05 -45.52
CA GLU A 184 -74.60 0.80 -45.22
C GLU A 184 -74.83 1.87 -46.30
N ILE A 185 -73.78 2.52 -46.79
CA ILE A 185 -73.87 3.47 -47.92
C ILE A 185 -74.33 2.77 -49.19
N GLY A 186 -73.83 1.57 -49.48
CA GLY A 186 -74.26 0.77 -50.64
C GLY A 186 -75.74 0.41 -50.60
N GLU A 187 -76.23 -0.04 -49.43
CA GLU A 187 -77.64 -0.34 -49.19
C GLU A 187 -78.51 0.91 -49.36
N MET A 188 -78.13 2.04 -48.74
CA MET A 188 -78.85 3.32 -48.91
C MET A 188 -78.86 3.77 -50.38
N THR A 189 -77.77 3.60 -51.10
CA THR A 189 -77.67 3.97 -52.52
C THR A 189 -78.58 3.09 -53.39
N ALA A 190 -78.65 1.79 -53.11
CA ALA A 190 -79.56 0.88 -53.80
C ALA A 190 -81.03 1.23 -53.54
N LEU A 191 -81.39 1.55 -52.29
CA LEU A 191 -82.74 2.02 -51.93
C LEU A 191 -83.11 3.33 -52.63
N LEU A 192 -82.18 4.29 -52.70
CA LEU A 192 -82.38 5.54 -53.42
C LEU A 192 -82.57 5.30 -54.92
N HIS A 193 -81.77 4.40 -55.51
CA HIS A 193 -81.90 4.07 -56.92
C HIS A 193 -83.24 3.38 -57.23
N ASP A 194 -83.68 2.42 -56.41
CA ASP A 194 -85.00 1.80 -56.53
C ASP A 194 -86.11 2.86 -56.39
N SER A 195 -86.01 3.77 -55.42
CA SER A 195 -86.97 4.87 -55.24
C SER A 195 -87.04 5.79 -56.46
N LEU A 196 -85.90 6.21 -57.03
CA LEU A 196 -85.85 7.05 -58.23
C LEU A 196 -86.40 6.31 -59.44
N SER A 197 -86.09 5.02 -59.61
CA SER A 197 -86.63 4.24 -60.72
C SER A 197 -88.16 4.10 -60.64
N ARG A 198 -88.71 3.97 -59.42
CA ARG A 198 -90.16 3.98 -59.18
C ARG A 198 -90.75 5.35 -59.49
N GLU A 199 -90.07 6.43 -59.11
CA GLU A 199 -90.46 7.80 -59.45
C GLU A 199 -90.51 8.00 -60.97
N ASP A 200 -89.47 7.60 -61.70
CA ASP A 200 -89.43 7.68 -63.17
C ASP A 200 -90.57 6.88 -63.81
N THR A 201 -90.86 5.67 -63.32
CA THR A 201 -92.01 4.89 -63.82
C THR A 201 -93.35 5.57 -63.52
N ALA A 202 -93.48 6.23 -62.36
CA ALA A 202 -94.69 6.97 -62.01
C ALA A 202 -94.86 8.22 -62.89
N ILE A 203 -93.76 8.93 -63.18
CA ILE A 203 -93.75 10.07 -64.11
C ILE A 203 -94.16 9.62 -65.51
N GLY A 204 -93.56 8.54 -66.04
CA GLY A 204 -93.92 8.01 -67.36
C GLY A 204 -95.39 7.62 -67.45
N ASN A 205 -95.94 6.95 -66.43
CA ASN A 205 -97.38 6.63 -66.37
C ASN A 205 -98.27 7.89 -66.37
N MET A 206 -97.83 8.97 -65.72
CA MET A 206 -98.55 10.24 -65.69
C MET A 206 -98.46 10.99 -67.04
N GLU A 207 -97.33 10.91 -67.73
CA GLU A 207 -97.16 11.47 -69.08
C GLU A 207 -98.03 10.73 -70.10
N ASP A 208 -98.09 9.39 -70.04
CA ASP A 208 -99.00 8.59 -70.86
C ASP A 208 -100.47 8.97 -70.61
N LEU A 209 -100.85 9.16 -69.34
CA LEU A 209 -102.19 9.65 -68.98
C LEU A 209 -102.44 11.04 -69.58
N ALA A 210 -101.47 11.96 -69.48
CA ALA A 210 -101.58 13.29 -70.06
C ALA A 210 -101.76 13.23 -71.59
N HIS A 211 -101.00 12.39 -72.30
CA HIS A 211 -101.16 12.19 -73.74
C HIS A 211 -102.52 11.61 -74.11
N ARG A 212 -103.06 10.68 -73.31
CA ARG A 212 -104.43 10.17 -73.48
C ARG A 212 -105.46 11.28 -73.28
N MET A 213 -105.29 12.10 -72.25
CA MET A 213 -106.15 13.26 -72.00
C MET A 213 -106.10 14.27 -73.15
N ASP A 214 -104.92 14.56 -73.69
CA ASP A 214 -104.76 15.45 -74.86
C ASP A 214 -105.41 14.87 -76.12
N ARG A 215 -105.27 13.55 -76.37
CA ARG A 215 -105.96 12.87 -77.47
C ARG A 215 -107.48 12.97 -77.32
N ILE A 216 -108.01 12.71 -76.13
CA ILE A 216 -109.43 12.88 -75.82
C ILE A 216 -109.84 14.34 -76.04
N GLN A 217 -109.07 15.31 -75.55
CA GLN A 217 -109.36 16.72 -75.70
C GLN A 217 -109.35 17.15 -77.17
N SER A 218 -108.44 16.64 -77.99
CA SER A 218 -108.40 16.90 -79.44
C SER A 218 -109.62 16.33 -80.17
N LEU A 219 -110.09 15.13 -79.78
CA LEU A 219 -111.32 14.55 -80.29
C LEU A 219 -112.55 15.38 -79.89
N VAL A 220 -112.59 15.87 -78.65
CA VAL A 220 -113.63 16.77 -78.16
C VAL A 220 -113.61 18.09 -78.93
N ASN A 221 -112.44 18.72 -79.11
CA ASN A 221 -112.31 19.97 -79.87
C ASN A 221 -112.69 19.79 -81.35
N SER A 222 -112.44 18.61 -81.95
CA SER A 222 -112.85 18.30 -83.32
C SER A 222 -114.37 18.27 -83.54
N VAL A 223 -115.17 18.17 -82.47
CA VAL A 223 -116.62 18.36 -82.52
C VAL A 223 -116.96 19.80 -82.90
N GLN A 224 -116.14 20.75 -82.46
CA GLN A 224 -116.40 22.19 -82.52
C GLN A 224 -116.03 22.83 -83.87
N ASP A 225 -115.08 22.24 -84.62
CA ASP A 225 -114.50 22.84 -85.84
C ASP A 225 -115.02 22.26 -87.19
N GLY A 226 -116.05 21.40 -87.19
CA GLY A 226 -116.53 20.74 -88.41
C GLY A 226 -117.92 21.21 -88.90
N THR A 227 -117.98 21.77 -90.11
CA THR A 227 -119.18 22.32 -90.78
C THR A 227 -120.13 21.24 -91.34
N ASP A 228 -120.88 20.55 -90.47
CA ASP A 228 -122.02 19.70 -90.87
C ASP A 228 -123.22 19.90 -89.91
N ASP A 229 -123.98 20.99 -90.10
CA ASP A 229 -125.16 21.37 -89.31
C ASP A 229 -126.42 20.51 -89.60
N THR A 230 -126.29 19.18 -89.57
CA THR A 230 -127.44 18.26 -89.61
C THR A 230 -127.57 17.47 -88.29
N PRO A 231 -128.74 17.48 -87.62
CA PRO A 231 -128.89 16.91 -86.28
C PRO A 231 -128.63 15.39 -86.22
N ILE A 232 -128.80 14.67 -87.33
CA ILE A 232 -128.51 13.23 -87.44
C ILE A 232 -127.01 12.96 -87.64
N GLY A 233 -126.29 13.82 -88.38
CA GLY A 233 -124.84 13.71 -88.56
C GLY A 233 -124.09 13.95 -87.26
N LEU A 234 -124.57 14.91 -86.46
CA LEU A 234 -124.04 15.24 -85.14
C LEU A 234 -124.10 14.06 -84.16
N VAL A 235 -125.24 13.34 -84.11
CA VAL A 235 -125.42 12.17 -83.23
C VAL A 235 -124.51 11.00 -83.64
N GLN A 236 -124.32 10.78 -84.94
CA GLN A 236 -123.38 9.73 -85.40
C GLN A 236 -121.92 10.10 -85.12
N LYS A 237 -121.55 11.38 -85.23
CA LYS A 237 -120.22 11.89 -84.89
C LYS A 237 -119.93 11.71 -83.39
N PHE A 238 -120.88 12.05 -82.53
CA PHE A 238 -120.78 11.78 -81.10
C PHE A 238 -120.62 10.31 -80.77
N LYS A 239 -121.36 9.41 -81.45
CA LYS A 239 -121.23 7.96 -81.24
C LYS A 239 -119.83 7.45 -81.61
N ARG A 240 -119.24 7.93 -82.70
CA ARG A 240 -117.87 7.57 -83.13
C ARG A 240 -116.81 8.13 -82.19
N ILE A 241 -116.95 9.39 -81.78
CA ILE A 241 -116.04 10.03 -80.82
C ILE A 241 -116.12 9.34 -79.46
N TRP A 242 -117.32 8.99 -79.00
CA TRP A 242 -117.50 8.23 -77.76
C TRP A 242 -116.85 6.85 -77.82
N GLN A 243 -116.94 6.14 -78.95
CA GLN A 243 -116.22 4.88 -79.15
C GLN A 243 -114.70 5.08 -79.14
N ALA A 244 -114.18 6.10 -79.82
CA ALA A 244 -112.74 6.40 -79.82
C ALA A 244 -112.23 6.80 -78.42
N ILE A 245 -113.02 7.53 -77.62
CA ILE A 245 -112.69 7.84 -76.23
C ILE A 245 -112.65 6.56 -75.37
N GLN A 246 -113.60 5.66 -75.55
CA GLN A 246 -113.61 4.36 -74.84
C GLN A 246 -112.39 3.51 -75.20
N GLU A 247 -111.95 3.53 -76.46
CA GLU A 247 -110.71 2.85 -76.88
C GLU A 247 -109.47 3.48 -76.23
N ILE A 248 -109.36 4.82 -76.19
CA ILE A 248 -108.22 5.52 -75.54
C ILE A 248 -108.17 5.27 -74.03
N ILE A 249 -109.32 5.16 -73.36
CA ILE A 249 -109.37 4.85 -71.92
C ILE A 249 -108.99 3.39 -71.65
N ALA A 250 -109.19 2.50 -72.61
CA ALA A 250 -108.91 1.06 -72.49
C ALA A 250 -107.46 0.66 -72.85
N GLU A 251 -106.69 1.56 -73.49
CA GLU A 251 -105.22 1.45 -73.62
C GLU A 251 -104.54 1.39 -72.24
#